data_AF-A0A2S1SFQ7-F1
#
_entry.id   AF-A0A2S1SFQ7-F1
#
_cell.length_a   1.000
_cell.length_b   1.000
_cell.length_c   1.000
_cell.angle_alpha   90.00
_cell.angle_beta   90.00
_cell.angle_gamma   90.00
#
_symmetry.space_group_name_H-M   'P 1'
#
loop_
_entity.id
_entity.type
_entity.pdbx_description
1 polymer ?
#
loop_
_entity_poly.entity_id
_entity_poly.type
_entity_poly.pdbx_seq_one_letter_code
_entity_poly.pdbx_strand_id
1 'polypeptide(L)'
;MTKFTKAALLSMFFIAGATLVSCSDTDEKEDTTSIYARLGGTTMVSDPDNAGQMIEKGRLSYRKVVNSTVGLIVADIQAGADGNLSAHFAPLLAEVGAGNTTNLAILTDNLTDFFSFNTGGTNPVNTYNGRDMVSAHNPAVNPRMGVKATDADYTKFEGYVGAAAQANGVAANTQLYTDVVTVLESLRDPIVQAP
;
A
#
# COMPACT_ATOMS: atom_id res chain seq x y z
N MET A 1 50.74 48.02 -35.52
CA MET A 1 50.37 47.18 -36.67
C MET A 1 51.39 46.04 -36.72
N THR A 2 51.11 44.74 -36.65
CA THR A 2 49.88 43.95 -36.78
C THR A 2 50.17 42.51 -36.30
N LYS A 3 49.39 42.05 -35.31
CA LYS A 3 48.74 40.74 -35.13
C LYS A 3 49.55 39.43 -34.99
N PHE A 4 49.35 38.83 -33.81
CA PHE A 4 49.41 37.39 -33.50
C PHE A 4 48.27 36.59 -34.17
N THR A 5 48.52 35.33 -34.55
CA THR A 5 47.50 34.29 -34.85
C THR A 5 48.17 32.91 -34.69
N LYS A 6 48.00 32.21 -33.55
CA LYS A 6 47.02 31.14 -33.21
C LYS A 6 47.09 29.84 -34.06
N ALA A 7 47.39 28.76 -33.32
CA ALA A 7 46.85 27.38 -33.40
C ALA A 7 47.54 26.32 -34.27
N ALA A 8 48.01 25.24 -33.62
CA ALA A 8 47.68 23.83 -33.92
C ALA A 8 48.35 22.94 -32.82
N LEU A 9 47.59 22.43 -31.85
CA LEU A 9 46.96 21.10 -31.85
C LEU A 9 47.96 19.95 -31.67
N LEU A 10 48.14 19.56 -30.41
CA LEU A 10 48.83 18.36 -29.94
C LEU A 10 47.87 17.16 -30.08
N SER A 11 48.23 16.23 -30.94
CA SER A 11 47.51 14.98 -31.21
C SER A 11 47.91 13.86 -30.23
N MET A 12 46.90 13.35 -29.51
CA MET A 12 46.53 11.93 -29.28
C MET A 12 47.50 10.85 -29.81
N PHE A 13 47.76 9.70 -29.16
CA PHE A 13 46.84 8.73 -28.53
C PHE A 13 47.64 7.54 -27.91
N PHE A 14 47.01 6.76 -27.01
CA PHE A 14 47.23 5.32 -26.69
C PHE A 14 48.47 4.92 -25.84
N ILE A 15 48.46 4.05 -24.81
CA ILE A 15 47.58 2.97 -24.31
C ILE A 15 47.77 2.86 -22.78
N ALA A 16 46.67 2.73 -22.03
CA ALA A 16 46.68 2.20 -20.67
C ALA A 16 46.16 0.76 -20.71
N GLY A 17 46.92 -0.19 -20.14
CA GLY A 17 46.59 -1.61 -20.13
C GLY A 17 46.76 -2.21 -18.73
N ALA A 18 45.63 -2.71 -18.21
CA ALA A 18 45.46 -3.74 -17.18
C ALA A 18 45.92 -3.46 -15.74
N THR A 19 44.96 -3.06 -14.90
CA THR A 19 44.84 -3.62 -13.55
C THR A 19 43.51 -4.36 -13.45
N LEU A 20 43.60 -5.66 -13.17
CA LEU A 20 42.48 -6.55 -12.91
C LEU A 20 41.79 -6.10 -11.62
N VAL A 21 40.56 -5.58 -11.72
CA VAL A 21 39.64 -5.46 -10.57
C VAL A 21 38.84 -6.76 -10.51
N SER A 22 39.17 -7.57 -9.51
CA SER A 22 38.39 -8.71 -9.06
C SER A 22 37.77 -8.32 -7.72
N CYS A 23 36.45 -8.17 -7.69
CA CYS A 23 35.56 -8.71 -6.66
C CYS A 23 34.12 -8.42 -7.09
N SER A 24 33.44 -9.50 -7.48
CA SER A 24 32.02 -9.59 -7.74
C SER A 24 31.31 -9.90 -6.42
N ASP A 25 30.83 -8.87 -5.74
CA ASP A 25 29.80 -9.00 -4.70
C ASP A 25 28.74 -7.94 -5.00
N THR A 26 27.82 -8.28 -5.90
CA THR A 26 26.54 -7.58 -5.99
C THR A 26 25.64 -8.13 -4.90
N ASP A 27 25.98 -7.79 -3.64
CA ASP A 27 25.00 -7.77 -2.58
C ASP A 27 24.02 -6.65 -2.93
N GLU A 28 22.88 -7.01 -3.52
CA GLU A 28 21.74 -6.10 -3.62
C GLU A 28 21.41 -5.66 -2.19
N LYS A 29 21.85 -4.46 -1.81
CA LYS A 29 21.46 -3.88 -0.52
C LYS A 29 19.95 -3.78 -0.53
N GLU A 30 19.31 -4.55 0.34
CA GLU A 30 17.88 -4.37 0.62
C GLU A 30 17.62 -2.90 0.92
N ASP A 31 16.67 -2.31 0.21
CA ASP A 31 16.22 -0.96 0.47
C ASP A 31 15.53 -0.94 1.84
N THR A 32 16.28 -0.55 2.87
CA THR A 32 15.80 -0.48 4.27
C THR A 32 14.75 0.62 4.48
N THR A 33 14.40 1.35 3.43
CA THR A 33 13.37 2.39 3.48
C THR A 33 12.00 1.76 3.73
N SER A 34 11.26 2.32 4.69
CA SER A 34 9.92 1.82 5.01
C SER A 34 8.98 1.88 3.78
N ILE A 35 7.99 0.99 3.71
CA ILE A 35 6.99 1.02 2.61
C ILE A 35 6.31 2.40 2.57
N TYR A 36 5.97 2.98 3.74
CA TYR A 36 5.37 4.31 3.82
C TYR A 36 6.23 5.39 3.14
N ALA A 37 7.54 5.37 3.38
CA ALA A 37 8.48 6.31 2.77
C ALA A 37 8.60 6.08 1.25
N ARG A 38 8.63 4.82 0.79
CA ARG A 38 8.64 4.48 -0.65
C ARG A 38 7.36 4.90 -1.37
N LEU A 39 6.23 4.96 -0.66
CA LEU A 39 4.95 5.51 -1.16
C LEU A 39 4.90 7.06 -1.16
N GLY A 40 6.01 7.74 -0.84
CA GLY A 40 6.12 9.20 -0.82
C GLY A 40 6.18 9.81 0.58
N GLY A 41 6.02 8.99 1.62
CA GLY A 41 6.25 9.36 3.01
C GLY A 41 5.47 10.59 3.46
N THR A 42 6.14 11.41 4.28
CA THR A 42 5.59 12.64 4.88
C THR A 42 5.54 13.83 3.92
N THR A 43 5.86 13.64 2.63
CA THR A 43 5.75 14.72 1.63
C THR A 43 4.30 15.18 1.55
N MET A 44 4.04 16.44 1.84
CA MET A 44 2.68 16.99 1.80
C MET A 44 2.25 17.29 0.35
N VAL A 45 1.07 16.83 -0.01
CA VAL A 45 0.40 17.09 -1.29
C VAL A 45 -1.03 17.57 -1.04
N SER A 46 -1.65 18.23 -2.01
CA SER A 46 -3.05 18.62 -1.87
C SER A 46 -3.94 17.39 -1.71
N ASP A 47 -4.87 17.46 -0.77
CA ASP A 47 -5.85 16.41 -0.56
C ASP A 47 -6.97 16.55 -1.62
N PRO A 48 -7.12 15.59 -2.56
CA PRO A 48 -8.15 15.67 -3.60
C PRO A 48 -9.57 15.52 -3.06
N ASP A 49 -9.73 14.89 -1.89
CA ASP A 49 -11.03 14.60 -1.28
C ASP A 49 -11.41 15.68 -0.24
N ASN A 50 -10.45 16.51 0.18
CA ASN A 50 -10.64 17.59 1.14
C ASN A 50 -10.05 18.90 0.62
N ALA A 51 -10.86 19.66 -0.14
CA ALA A 51 -10.44 20.90 -0.77
C ALA A 51 -9.79 21.89 0.22
N GLY A 52 -8.61 22.41 -0.14
CA GLY A 52 -7.85 23.35 0.69
C GLY A 52 -7.01 22.69 1.80
N GLN A 53 -7.10 21.37 1.96
CA GLN A 53 -6.28 20.62 2.91
C GLN A 53 -5.07 19.97 2.23
N MET A 54 -4.05 19.67 3.03
CA MET A 54 -2.86 18.94 2.61
C MET A 54 -2.81 17.59 3.32
N ILE A 55 -2.26 16.59 2.66
CA ILE A 55 -2.12 15.22 3.16
C ILE A 55 -0.72 14.68 2.85
N GLU A 56 -0.20 13.81 3.71
CA GLU A 56 1.03 13.07 3.42
C GLU A 56 0.84 12.15 2.21
N LYS A 57 1.80 12.15 1.29
CA LYS A 57 1.72 11.36 0.06
C LYS A 57 1.68 9.85 0.32
N GLY A 58 2.38 9.37 1.35
CA GLY A 58 2.29 7.98 1.81
C GLY A 58 0.87 7.62 2.24
N ARG A 59 0.27 8.44 3.12
CA ARG A 59 -1.12 8.26 3.58
C ARG A 59 -2.12 8.32 2.43
N LEU A 60 -1.98 9.28 1.52
CA LEU A 60 -2.84 9.39 0.34
C LEU A 60 -2.76 8.14 -0.54
N SER A 61 -1.57 7.54 -0.68
CA SER A 61 -1.39 6.30 -1.45
C SER A 61 -2.18 5.15 -0.81
N TYR A 62 -2.11 4.98 0.52
CA TYR A 62 -2.93 3.99 1.21
C TYR A 62 -4.43 4.26 1.09
N ARG A 63 -4.88 5.51 1.29
CA ARG A 63 -6.29 5.87 1.18
C ARG A 63 -6.86 5.50 -0.20
N LYS A 64 -6.10 5.74 -1.26
CA LYS A 64 -6.49 5.38 -2.64
C LYS A 64 -6.62 3.87 -2.84
N VAL A 65 -5.66 3.09 -2.35
CA VAL A 65 -5.70 1.62 -2.43
C VAL A 65 -6.88 1.09 -1.62
N VAL A 66 -7.07 1.53 -0.38
CA VAL A 66 -8.20 1.15 0.48
C VAL A 66 -9.54 1.43 -0.19
N ASN A 67 -9.74 2.63 -0.73
CA ASN A 67 -10.97 3.00 -1.42
C ASN A 67 -11.21 2.13 -2.67
N SER A 68 -10.15 1.82 -3.42
CA SER A 68 -10.24 0.96 -4.60
C SER A 68 -10.56 -0.49 -4.22
N THR A 69 -9.96 -1.02 -3.15
CA THR A 69 -10.26 -2.35 -2.59
C THR A 69 -11.72 -2.45 -2.18
N VAL A 70 -12.25 -1.44 -1.47
CA VAL A 70 -13.68 -1.39 -1.11
C VAL A 70 -14.55 -1.41 -2.37
N GLY A 71 -14.19 -0.63 -3.39
CA GLY A 71 -14.91 -0.62 -4.67
C GLY A 71 -14.95 -2.00 -5.34
N LEU A 72 -13.83 -2.74 -5.35
CA LEU A 72 -13.75 -4.09 -5.90
C LEU A 72 -14.61 -5.09 -5.11
N ILE A 73 -14.55 -5.04 -3.77
CA ILE A 73 -15.40 -5.88 -2.91
C ILE A 73 -16.88 -5.62 -3.19
N VAL A 74 -17.28 -4.35 -3.26
CA VAL A 74 -18.67 -3.96 -3.54
C VAL A 74 -19.11 -4.42 -4.93
N ALA A 75 -18.25 -4.29 -5.94
CA ALA A 75 -18.54 -4.76 -7.29
C ALA A 75 -18.77 -6.27 -7.33
N ASP A 76 -17.95 -7.06 -6.63
CA ASP A 76 -18.08 -8.52 -6.55
C ASP A 76 -19.38 -8.95 -5.85
N ILE A 77 -19.75 -8.23 -4.77
CA ILE A 77 -21.02 -8.43 -4.06
C ILE A 77 -22.21 -8.12 -4.97
N GLN A 78 -22.17 -7.00 -5.71
CA GLN A 78 -23.24 -6.61 -6.64
C GLN A 78 -23.38 -7.56 -7.82
N ALA A 79 -22.26 -8.15 -8.28
CA ALA A 79 -22.25 -9.17 -9.31
C ALA A 79 -22.77 -10.53 -8.81
N GLY A 80 -22.96 -10.70 -7.50
CA GLY A 80 -23.36 -11.97 -6.90
C GLY A 80 -22.31 -13.06 -7.09
N ALA A 81 -21.03 -12.68 -7.16
CA ALA A 81 -19.95 -13.62 -7.43
C ALA A 81 -19.79 -14.64 -6.29
N ASP A 82 -19.40 -15.86 -6.65
CA ASP A 82 -19.21 -16.94 -5.69
C ASP A 82 -18.11 -16.60 -4.68
N GLY A 83 -18.40 -16.86 -3.40
CA GLY A 83 -17.50 -16.56 -2.28
C GLY A 83 -17.21 -15.07 -2.11
N ASN A 84 -18.08 -14.15 -2.56
CA ASN A 84 -17.92 -12.73 -2.24
C ASN A 84 -17.96 -12.50 -0.72
N LEU A 85 -17.45 -11.35 -0.28
CA LEU A 85 -17.27 -11.07 1.15
C LEU A 85 -18.52 -10.45 1.84
N SER A 86 -19.70 -10.53 1.23
CA SER A 86 -20.92 -9.86 1.75
C SER A 86 -21.27 -10.26 3.19
N ALA A 87 -21.11 -11.54 3.55
CA ALA A 87 -21.42 -12.05 4.88
C ALA A 87 -20.54 -11.40 5.97
N HIS A 88 -19.28 -11.09 5.66
CA HIS A 88 -18.38 -10.44 6.62
C HIS A 88 -18.78 -9.00 6.90
N PHE A 89 -19.30 -8.30 5.88
CA PHE A 89 -19.65 -6.88 5.94
C PHE A 89 -21.16 -6.62 6.15
N ALA A 90 -21.95 -7.64 6.48
CA ALA A 90 -23.41 -7.53 6.55
C ALA A 90 -23.93 -6.33 7.38
N PRO A 91 -23.40 -6.03 8.60
CA PRO A 91 -23.82 -4.85 9.35
C PRO A 91 -23.51 -3.53 8.64
N LEU A 92 -22.36 -3.44 7.95
CA LEU A 92 -21.96 -2.25 7.22
C LEU A 92 -22.78 -2.06 5.94
N LEU A 93 -23.05 -3.14 5.21
CA LEU A 93 -23.89 -3.11 4.01
C LEU A 93 -25.32 -2.68 4.33
N ALA A 94 -25.88 -3.12 5.46
CA ALA A 94 -27.20 -2.69 5.90
C ALA A 94 -27.26 -1.18 6.18
N GLU A 95 -26.22 -0.62 6.82
CA GLU A 95 -26.13 0.81 7.09
C GLU A 95 -25.99 1.64 5.81
N VAL A 96 -25.10 1.23 4.91
CA VAL A 96 -24.91 1.89 3.61
C VAL A 96 -26.19 1.81 2.78
N GLY A 97 -26.87 0.66 2.77
CA GLY A 97 -28.17 0.48 2.10
C GLY A 97 -29.28 1.36 2.68
N ALA A 98 -29.18 1.74 3.96
CA ALA A 98 -30.05 2.72 4.62
C ALA A 98 -29.60 4.18 4.41
N GLY A 99 -28.55 4.43 3.62
CA GLY A 99 -27.99 5.76 3.36
C GLY A 99 -27.05 6.28 4.45
N ASN A 100 -26.67 5.47 5.45
CA ASN A 100 -25.72 5.84 6.49
C ASN A 100 -24.30 5.35 6.15
N THR A 101 -23.46 6.28 5.70
CA THR A 101 -22.06 5.99 5.31
C THR A 101 -21.03 6.26 6.41
N THR A 102 -21.46 6.63 7.62
CA THR A 102 -20.57 7.02 8.72
C THR A 102 -19.56 5.92 9.05
N ASN A 103 -20.04 4.69 9.22
CA ASN A 103 -19.17 3.56 9.56
C ASN A 103 -18.33 3.06 8.38
N LEU A 104 -18.73 3.38 7.15
CA LEU A 104 -17.88 3.12 5.98
C LEU A 104 -16.66 4.05 6.01
N ALA A 105 -16.88 5.34 6.27
CA ALA A 105 -15.79 6.31 6.43
C ALA A 105 -14.84 5.91 7.57
N ILE A 106 -15.40 5.50 8.72
CA ILE A 106 -14.59 5.00 9.86
C ILE A 106 -13.78 3.76 9.47
N LEU A 107 -14.35 2.82 8.71
CA LEU A 107 -13.64 1.63 8.26
C LEU A 107 -12.47 2.02 7.33
N THR A 108 -12.71 2.86 6.33
CA THR A 108 -11.66 3.28 5.39
C THR A 108 -10.55 4.08 6.06
N ASP A 109 -10.89 4.92 7.04
CA ASP A 109 -9.92 5.68 7.83
C ASP A 109 -9.08 4.74 8.71
N ASN A 110 -9.72 3.82 9.44
CA ASN A 110 -9.02 2.84 10.27
C ASN A 110 -8.04 1.97 9.47
N LEU A 111 -8.41 1.54 8.26
CA LEU A 111 -7.52 0.78 7.38
C LEU A 111 -6.36 1.65 6.90
N THR A 112 -6.63 2.90 6.53
CA THR A 112 -5.60 3.86 6.11
C THR A 112 -4.61 4.13 7.25
N ASP A 113 -5.09 4.31 8.48
CA ASP A 113 -4.27 4.47 9.68
C ASP A 113 -3.44 3.21 9.95
N PHE A 114 -4.09 2.05 9.96
CA PHE A 114 -3.44 0.77 10.23
C PHE A 114 -2.24 0.55 9.31
N PHE A 115 -2.43 0.67 7.99
CA PHE A 115 -1.32 0.47 7.06
C PHE A 115 -0.32 1.62 7.07
N SER A 116 -0.76 2.87 7.24
CA SER A 116 0.17 4.00 7.32
C SER A 116 1.11 3.84 8.51
N PHE A 117 0.59 3.55 9.70
CA PHE A 117 1.38 3.35 10.92
C PHE A 117 2.31 2.15 10.84
N ASN A 118 1.76 0.96 10.56
CA ASN A 118 2.53 -0.30 10.61
C ASN A 118 3.58 -0.40 9.50
N THR A 119 3.55 0.50 8.53
CA THR A 119 4.54 0.53 7.45
C THR A 119 5.49 1.72 7.50
N GLY A 120 5.52 2.44 8.62
CA GLY A 120 6.54 3.46 8.94
C GLY A 120 6.06 4.91 8.93
N GLY A 121 4.77 5.17 8.88
CA GLY A 121 4.19 6.50 9.09
C GLY A 121 4.15 6.85 10.58
N THR A 122 4.90 7.86 10.99
CA THR A 122 5.11 8.18 12.42
C THR A 122 4.31 9.39 12.92
N ASN A 123 3.75 10.19 12.02
CA ASN A 123 2.97 11.36 12.42
C ASN A 123 1.63 10.95 13.07
N PRO A 124 1.11 11.74 14.04
CA PRO A 124 -0.09 11.37 14.80
C PRO A 124 -1.33 11.05 13.96
N VAL A 125 -1.44 11.64 12.78
CA VAL A 125 -2.53 11.39 11.81
C VAL A 125 -2.55 9.95 11.28
N ASN A 126 -1.44 9.21 11.41
CA ASN A 126 -1.33 7.84 10.95
C ASN A 126 -1.65 6.83 12.07
N THR A 127 -1.73 7.24 13.32
CA THR A 127 -1.83 6.32 14.46
C THR A 127 -3.12 5.51 14.43
N TYR A 128 -2.98 4.18 14.34
CA TYR A 128 -4.09 3.26 14.49
C TYR A 128 -4.46 3.07 15.98
N ASN A 129 -5.71 3.37 16.32
CA ASN A 129 -6.25 3.23 17.68
C ASN A 129 -7.39 2.19 17.76
N GLY A 130 -7.56 1.39 16.71
CA GLY A 130 -8.58 0.35 16.66
C GLY A 130 -8.21 -0.89 17.48
N ARG A 131 -9.08 -1.91 17.39
CA ARG A 131 -8.85 -3.20 18.04
C ARG A 131 -7.63 -3.90 17.43
N ASP A 132 -6.98 -4.77 18.20
CA ASP A 132 -6.01 -5.71 17.62
C ASP A 132 -6.68 -6.57 16.55
N MET A 133 -5.89 -7.11 15.62
CA MET A 133 -6.43 -7.83 14.46
C MET A 133 -7.26 -9.06 14.84
N VAL A 134 -6.95 -9.74 15.95
CA VAL A 134 -7.74 -10.89 16.43
C VAL A 134 -9.11 -10.42 16.90
N SER A 135 -9.15 -9.42 17.79
CA SER A 135 -10.41 -8.87 18.31
C SER A 135 -11.24 -8.18 17.23
N ALA A 136 -10.60 -7.52 16.26
CA ALA A 136 -11.26 -6.85 15.16
C ALA A 136 -12.01 -7.84 14.25
N HIS A 137 -11.44 -9.03 14.03
CA HIS A 137 -11.96 -10.03 13.08
C HIS A 137 -12.75 -11.17 13.75
N ASN A 138 -13.00 -11.09 15.06
CA ASN A 138 -13.78 -12.06 15.82
C ASN A 138 -15.24 -11.60 16.02
N PRO A 139 -16.25 -12.23 15.38
CA PRO A 139 -17.67 -11.86 15.54
C PRO A 139 -18.21 -11.94 16.97
N ALA A 140 -17.59 -12.76 17.84
CA ALA A 140 -18.00 -12.87 19.25
C ALA A 140 -17.55 -11.67 20.09
N VAL A 141 -16.57 -10.90 19.62
CA VAL A 141 -15.99 -9.73 20.31
C VAL A 141 -16.35 -8.43 19.59
N ASN A 142 -16.40 -8.47 18.27
CA ASN A 142 -16.73 -7.35 17.41
C ASN A 142 -18.03 -7.63 16.62
N PRO A 143 -19.18 -7.07 17.04
CA PRO A 143 -20.46 -7.28 16.37
C PRO A 143 -20.51 -6.67 14.96
N ARG A 144 -19.48 -5.92 14.55
CA ARG A 144 -19.35 -5.36 13.20
C ARG A 144 -18.86 -6.40 12.19
N MET A 145 -18.27 -7.51 12.64
CA MET A 145 -17.91 -8.63 11.78
C MET A 145 -19.05 -9.65 11.75
N GLY A 146 -19.62 -9.87 10.56
CA GLY A 146 -20.77 -10.76 10.43
C GLY A 146 -20.42 -12.24 10.65
N VAL A 147 -19.26 -12.69 10.13
CA VAL A 147 -18.78 -14.07 10.26
C VAL A 147 -17.25 -14.10 10.35
N LYS A 148 -16.72 -15.22 10.87
CA LYS A 148 -15.28 -15.49 10.92
C LYS A 148 -14.74 -15.68 9.50
N ALA A 149 -13.53 -15.19 9.24
CA ALA A 149 -12.83 -15.39 7.96
C ALA A 149 -12.14 -16.76 7.90
N THR A 150 -12.19 -17.37 6.71
CA THR A 150 -11.41 -18.54 6.29
C THR A 150 -10.18 -18.11 5.50
N ASP A 151 -9.29 -19.05 5.20
CA ASP A 151 -8.16 -18.80 4.29
C ASP A 151 -8.60 -18.39 2.88
N ALA A 152 -9.72 -18.94 2.39
CA ALA A 152 -10.25 -18.59 1.08
C ALA A 152 -10.74 -17.14 1.05
N ASP A 153 -11.40 -16.69 2.12
CA ASP A 153 -11.86 -15.29 2.25
C ASP A 153 -10.67 -14.33 2.28
N TYR A 154 -9.62 -14.67 3.02
CA TYR A 154 -8.43 -13.83 3.14
C TYR A 154 -7.64 -13.76 1.83
N THR A 155 -7.45 -14.90 1.16
CA THR A 155 -6.82 -14.97 -0.17
C THR A 155 -7.59 -14.11 -1.18
N LYS A 156 -8.92 -14.13 -1.12
CA LYS A 156 -9.77 -13.31 -1.98
C LYS A 156 -9.63 -11.81 -1.64
N PHE A 157 -9.57 -11.46 -0.35
CA PHE A 157 -9.29 -10.11 0.10
C PHE A 157 -7.93 -9.58 -0.41
N GLU A 158 -6.86 -10.37 -0.30
CA GLU A 158 -5.54 -10.00 -0.81
C GLU A 158 -5.54 -9.82 -2.32
N GLY A 159 -6.30 -10.63 -3.05
CA GLY A 159 -6.54 -10.45 -4.49
C GLY A 159 -7.11 -9.07 -4.81
N TYR A 160 -8.08 -8.59 -4.03
CA TYR A 160 -8.61 -7.22 -4.19
C TYR A 160 -7.56 -6.16 -3.87
N VAL A 161 -6.79 -6.32 -2.79
CA VAL A 161 -5.74 -5.36 -2.42
C VAL A 161 -4.66 -5.30 -3.49
N GLY A 162 -4.23 -6.44 -4.03
CA GLY A 162 -3.24 -6.52 -5.10
C GLY A 162 -3.72 -5.85 -6.40
N ALA A 163 -4.98 -6.07 -6.79
CA ALA A 163 -5.58 -5.38 -7.94
C ALA A 163 -5.70 -3.87 -7.71
N ALA A 164 -6.12 -3.46 -6.52
CA ALA A 164 -6.20 -2.05 -6.12
C ALA A 164 -4.82 -1.38 -6.08
N ALA A 165 -3.79 -2.05 -5.59
CA ALA A 165 -2.42 -1.54 -5.55
C ALA A 165 -1.89 -1.25 -6.97
N GLN A 166 -2.10 -2.20 -7.90
CA GLN A 166 -1.73 -2.03 -9.31
C GLN A 166 -2.49 -0.88 -9.98
N ALA A 167 -3.81 -0.79 -9.75
CA ALA A 167 -4.62 0.31 -10.26
C ALA A 167 -4.18 1.69 -9.76
N ASN A 168 -3.51 1.72 -8.60
CA ASN A 168 -2.98 2.94 -7.98
C ASN A 168 -1.46 3.13 -8.17
N GLY A 169 -0.86 2.41 -9.12
CA GLY A 169 0.51 2.65 -9.58
C GLY A 169 1.60 1.85 -8.88
N VAL A 170 1.25 0.88 -8.03
CA VAL A 170 2.22 -0.08 -7.46
C VAL A 170 2.30 -1.30 -8.39
N ALA A 171 3.28 -1.31 -9.29
CA ALA A 171 3.41 -2.38 -10.29
C ALA A 171 3.81 -3.72 -9.64
N ALA A 172 3.17 -4.81 -10.07
CA ALA A 172 3.32 -6.14 -9.48
C ALA A 172 4.74 -6.73 -9.54
N ASN A 173 5.58 -6.25 -10.48
CA ASN A 173 6.95 -6.70 -10.66
C ASN A 173 7.98 -5.86 -9.89
N THR A 174 7.57 -5.16 -8.83
CA THR A 174 8.43 -4.29 -8.02
C THR A 174 8.62 -4.86 -6.62
N GLN A 175 9.78 -4.60 -5.99
CA GLN A 175 10.01 -4.97 -4.59
C GLN A 175 8.99 -4.33 -3.65
N LEU A 176 8.53 -3.11 -3.95
CA LEU A 176 7.48 -2.44 -3.20
C LEU A 176 6.19 -3.28 -3.16
N TYR A 177 5.78 -3.87 -4.28
CA TYR A 177 4.62 -4.75 -4.32
C TYR A 177 4.85 -6.02 -3.50
N THR A 178 6.02 -6.65 -3.66
CA THR A 178 6.40 -7.83 -2.86
C THR A 178 6.31 -7.55 -1.36
N ASP A 179 6.87 -6.43 -0.89
CA ASP A 179 6.86 -6.09 0.53
C ASP A 179 5.45 -5.77 1.05
N VAL A 180 4.59 -5.15 0.23
CA VAL A 180 3.19 -4.94 0.57
C VAL A 180 2.46 -6.28 0.73
N VAL A 181 2.68 -7.23 -0.19
CA VAL A 181 2.10 -8.59 -0.08
C VAL A 181 2.62 -9.30 1.17
N THR A 182 3.91 -9.20 1.48
CA THR A 182 4.48 -9.77 2.71
C THR A 182 3.84 -9.20 3.97
N VAL A 183 3.59 -7.88 4.02
CA VAL A 183 2.88 -7.26 5.16
C VAL A 183 1.45 -7.77 5.26
N LEU A 184 0.72 -7.89 4.14
CA LEU A 184 -0.63 -8.46 4.15
C LEU A 184 -0.62 -9.89 4.68
N GLU A 185 0.22 -10.76 4.11
CA GLU A 185 0.31 -12.17 4.53
C GLU A 185 0.67 -12.34 6.01
N SER A 186 1.45 -11.41 6.59
CA SER A 186 1.76 -11.41 8.03
C SER A 186 0.53 -11.24 8.94
N LEU A 187 -0.59 -10.75 8.39
CA LEU A 187 -1.84 -10.53 9.10
C LEU A 187 -2.82 -11.69 8.94
N ARG A 188 -2.49 -12.73 8.15
CA ARG A 188 -3.38 -13.88 7.92
C ARG A 188 -3.75 -14.57 9.23
N ASP A 189 -2.76 -14.97 10.03
CA ASP A 189 -2.96 -15.71 11.28
C ASP A 189 -3.94 -15.04 12.27
N PRO A 190 -3.83 -13.73 12.57
CA PRO A 190 -4.79 -13.10 13.47
C PRO A 190 -6.19 -12.88 12.86
N ILE A 191 -6.32 -12.85 11.53
CA ILE A 191 -7.57 -12.54 10.81
C ILE A 191 -8.38 -13.82 10.51
N VAL A 192 -7.71 -14.88 10.06
CA VAL A 192 -8.33 -16.17 9.74
C VAL A 192 -8.64 -16.92 11.04
N GLN A 193 -9.93 -17.13 11.31
CA GLN A 193 -10.43 -17.68 12.57
C GLN A 193 -11.41 -18.84 12.40
N ALA A 194 -11.64 -19.23 11.14
CA ALA A 194 -12.39 -20.41 10.73
C ALA A 194 -11.47 -21.34 9.91
N PRO A 195 -11.70 -22.66 9.98
CA PRO A 195 -10.95 -23.64 9.19
C PRO A 195 -11.24 -23.52 7.69
#